data_AF-A0A7C4Z2M3-F1
#
_entry.id   AF-A0A7C4Z2M3-F1
#
_cell.length_a   1.000
_cell.length_b   1.000
_cell.length_c   1.000
_cell.angle_alpha   90.00
_cell.angle_beta   90.00
_cell.angle_gamma   90.00
#
_symmetry.space_group_name_H-M   'P 1'
#
loop_
_entity.id
_entity.type
_entity.pdbx_description
1 polymer ?
#
loop_
_entity_poly.entity_id
_entity_poly.type
_entity_poly.pdbx_seq_one_letter_code
_entity_poly.pdbx_strand_id
1 'polypeptide(L)'
;MIPLVVKKEKIGPIIGRHPWVYSKALLYIPEGLSPGEPVKLIDERGRFLATGYFNSYSQISVRIWGYEEDEAIDLNFFRRRISEALSIRKKYVEKGNTNAYRVINSEGDFLPGLVVDKYGEYLVVQFHTKGMEYWRKNVISALMEVIRPKGIYERSEIYSTLDGKPEEKNGPIVGKIPDLIKVKENGLDFLVDIKRGQKTGFFLDQRDKRNALRKYVKGARVLNCFSYTGGFAVYAFAGGAESVINIDTSQDALELAKENVKLNGFKTEKVENIKGDVKKVLTSQDESYDV
;
A
#
# COMPACT_ATOMS: atom_id res chain seq x y z
N MET A 1 16.47 18.68 17.17
CA MET A 1 15.28 18.90 16.32
C MET A 1 14.79 20.32 16.50
N ILE A 2 14.23 20.94 15.46
CA ILE A 2 13.67 22.30 15.54
C ILE A 2 12.37 22.26 16.34
N PRO A 3 12.20 23.08 17.40
CA PRO A 3 10.94 23.13 18.15
C PRO A 3 9.87 23.92 17.39
N LEU A 4 8.67 23.37 17.27
CA LEU A 4 7.48 24.03 16.74
C LEU A 4 6.42 24.12 17.83
N VAL A 5 5.95 25.34 18.10
CA VAL A 5 5.00 25.60 19.18
C VAL A 5 3.58 25.39 18.71
N VAL A 6 2.86 24.50 19.40
CA VAL A 6 1.44 24.20 19.15
C VAL A 6 0.57 25.11 20.00
N LYS A 7 -0.44 25.73 19.37
CA LYS A 7 -1.44 26.57 20.04
C LYS A 7 -2.14 25.80 21.13
N LYS A 8 -2.36 26.43 22.28
CA LYS A 8 -2.97 25.82 23.48
C LYS A 8 -4.28 25.10 23.18
N GLU A 9 -5.15 25.65 22.34
CA GLU A 9 -6.45 25.08 21.97
C GLU A 9 -6.37 23.94 20.93
N LYS A 10 -5.17 23.66 20.39
CA LYS A 10 -4.93 22.66 19.34
C LYS A 10 -4.04 21.49 19.79
N ILE A 11 -3.67 21.42 21.06
CA ILE A 11 -2.87 20.32 21.61
C ILE A 11 -3.65 18.99 21.69
N GLY A 12 -4.98 19.05 21.82
CA GLY A 12 -5.84 17.88 22.06
C GLY A 12 -5.64 16.74 21.05
N PRO A 13 -5.69 16.99 19.73
CA PRO A 13 -5.42 15.97 18.72
C PRO A 13 -4.05 15.31 18.85
N ILE A 14 -3.00 16.06 19.18
CA ILE A 14 -1.64 15.52 19.33
C ILE A 14 -1.55 14.63 20.57
N ILE A 15 -2.14 15.05 21.69
CA ILE A 15 -2.24 14.24 22.92
C ILE A 15 -3.07 12.97 22.65
N GLY A 16 -4.15 13.09 21.86
CA GLY A 16 -4.98 11.99 21.38
C GLY A 16 -4.31 11.12 20.30
N ARG A 17 -3.02 11.36 20.03
CA ARG A 17 -2.18 10.63 19.09
C ARG A 17 -2.60 10.69 17.63
N HIS A 18 -3.28 11.75 17.22
CA HIS A 18 -3.54 12.02 15.81
C HIS A 18 -2.21 12.23 15.07
N PRO A 19 -1.95 11.54 13.95
CA PRO A 19 -0.62 11.51 13.34
C PRO A 19 -0.26 12.79 12.57
N TRP A 20 -1.22 13.70 12.36
CA TRP A 20 -1.02 14.92 11.58
C TRP A 20 -1.21 16.16 12.42
N VAL A 21 -0.33 17.14 12.18
CA VAL A 21 -0.46 18.50 12.70
C VAL A 21 -0.69 19.45 11.54
N TYR A 22 -1.83 20.12 11.59
CA TYR A 22 -2.23 21.10 10.59
C TYR A 22 -1.47 22.42 10.79
N SER A 23 -1.14 23.13 9.71
CA SER A 23 -0.45 24.44 9.78
C SER A 23 -1.09 25.40 10.77
N LYS A 24 -2.43 25.48 10.74
CA LYS A 24 -3.22 26.35 11.64
C LYS A 24 -3.09 26.02 13.13
N ALA A 25 -2.61 24.82 13.48
CA ALA A 25 -2.36 24.39 14.85
C ALA A 25 -1.04 24.91 15.42
N LEU A 26 -0.12 25.36 14.57
CA LEU A 26 1.17 25.93 14.98
C LEU A 26 1.03 27.44 15.17
N LEU A 27 1.70 27.99 16.19
CA LEU A 27 1.77 29.44 16.40
C LEU A 27 2.52 30.12 15.24
N TYR A 28 3.66 29.54 14.88
CA TYR A 28 4.54 30.02 13.83
C TYR A 28 5.32 28.84 13.26
N ILE A 29 5.56 28.85 11.96
CA ILE A 29 6.44 27.92 11.25
C ILE A 29 7.61 28.77 10.75
N PRO A 30 8.86 28.51 11.19
CA PRO A 30 10.00 29.29 10.72
C PRO A 30 10.16 29.17 9.20
N GLU A 31 10.58 30.26 8.57
CA GLU A 31 10.93 30.24 7.16
C GLU A 31 12.17 29.38 6.93
N GLY A 32 12.27 28.77 5.74
CA GLY A 32 13.43 27.97 5.35
C GLY A 32 13.46 26.52 5.84
N LEU A 33 12.47 26.06 6.63
CA LEU A 33 12.34 24.63 6.93
C LEU A 33 12.12 23.82 5.64
N SER A 34 12.94 22.79 5.46
CA SER A 34 12.85 21.86 4.33
C SER A 34 11.97 20.65 4.66
N PRO A 35 11.17 20.14 3.70
CA PRO A 35 10.46 18.90 3.89
C PRO A 35 11.39 17.75 4.29
N GLY A 36 11.04 17.05 5.37
CA GLY A 36 11.77 15.91 5.91
C GLY A 36 12.61 16.23 7.14
N GLU A 37 12.85 17.52 7.42
CA GLU A 37 13.60 17.94 8.61
C GLU A 37 12.91 17.47 9.90
N PRO A 38 13.66 16.84 10.83
CA PRO A 38 13.15 16.47 12.14
C PRO A 38 12.75 17.67 12.99
N VAL A 39 11.50 17.66 13.46
CA VAL A 39 10.92 18.69 14.33
C VAL A 39 10.39 18.06 15.61
N LYS A 40 10.43 18.84 16.69
CA LYS A 40 9.74 18.49 17.94
C LYS A 40 8.59 19.45 18.18
N LEU A 41 7.45 18.92 18.61
CA LEU A 41 6.26 19.68 18.93
C LEU A 41 6.26 19.96 20.42
N ILE A 42 6.11 21.23 20.78
CA ILE A 42 6.02 21.68 22.17
C ILE A 42 4.75 22.50 22.36
N ASP A 43 4.20 22.52 23.58
CA ASP A 43 3.16 23.48 23.92
C ASP A 43 3.74 24.88 24.18
N GLU A 44 2.87 25.87 24.39
CA GLU A 44 3.26 27.26 24.67
C GLU A 44 4.06 27.44 25.98
N ARG A 45 4.10 26.42 26.84
CA ARG A 45 4.91 26.40 28.08
C ARG A 45 6.24 25.66 27.88
N GLY A 46 6.54 25.22 26.66
CA GLY A 46 7.75 24.48 26.33
C GLY A 46 7.70 22.99 26.65
N ARG A 47 6.54 22.43 27.04
CA ARG A 47 6.43 21.00 27.33
C ARG A 47 6.37 20.21 26.04
N PHE A 48 7.16 19.14 25.96
CA PHE A 48 7.20 18.24 24.83
C PHE A 48 5.85 17.54 24.60
N LEU A 49 5.48 17.39 23.32
CA LEU A 49 4.25 16.74 22.88
C LEU A 49 4.52 15.53 21.98
N ALA A 50 5.37 15.68 20.95
CA ALA A 50 5.65 14.64 19.95
C ALA A 50 6.86 14.99 19.08
N THR A 51 7.43 14.00 18.41
CA THR A 51 8.45 14.16 17.34
C THR A 51 7.87 13.79 15.99
N GLY A 52 8.36 14.43 14.94
CA GLY A 52 7.93 14.17 13.57
C GLY A 52 8.84 14.86 12.55
N TYR A 53 8.41 14.90 11.31
CA TYR A 53 9.08 15.69 10.27
C TYR A 53 8.21 16.84 9.79
N PHE A 54 8.86 17.95 9.47
CA PHE A 54 8.22 19.01 8.71
C PHE A 54 7.89 18.50 7.31
N ASN A 55 6.61 18.54 6.94
CA ASN A 55 6.13 18.06 5.66
C ASN A 55 6.00 19.18 4.63
N SER A 56 5.33 20.29 5.00
CA SER A 56 5.09 21.42 4.10
C SER A 56 4.52 22.65 4.82
N TYR A 57 4.55 23.81 4.17
CA TYR A 57 3.82 25.00 4.62
C TYR A 57 2.31 24.95 4.31
N SER A 58 1.82 23.86 3.73
CA SER A 58 0.41 23.71 3.30
C SER A 58 -0.50 23.26 4.47
N GLN A 59 -1.54 22.47 4.19
CA GLN A 59 -2.52 22.07 5.19
C GLN A 59 -1.90 21.16 6.28
N ILE A 60 -1.14 20.12 5.91
CA ILE A 60 -0.49 19.20 6.86
C ILE A 60 0.99 19.57 6.94
N SER A 61 1.36 20.26 8.02
CA SER A 61 2.71 20.79 8.21
C SER A 61 3.66 19.86 8.91
N VAL A 62 3.17 19.04 9.85
CA VAL A 62 4.00 18.03 10.51
C VAL A 62 3.28 16.70 10.47
N ARG A 63 4.03 15.64 10.20
CA ARG A 63 3.58 14.26 10.38
C ARG A 63 4.41 13.62 11.47
N ILE A 64 3.72 13.04 12.45
CA ILE A 64 4.31 12.56 13.71
C ILE A 64 4.93 11.17 13.48
N TRP A 65 6.18 11.01 13.92
CA TRP A 65 6.86 9.73 14.01
C TRP A 65 6.60 9.04 15.34
N GLY A 66 6.55 9.80 16.43
CA GLY A 66 6.46 9.22 17.76
C GLY A 66 6.36 10.26 18.88
N TYR A 67 6.51 9.77 20.10
CA TYR A 67 6.34 10.52 21.34
C TYR A 67 7.58 10.41 22.25
N GLU A 68 8.72 10.11 21.65
CA GLU A 68 10.02 10.05 22.33
C GLU A 68 10.81 11.32 21.95
N GLU A 69 11.18 12.14 22.93
CA GLU A 69 11.76 13.47 22.70
C GLU A 69 13.15 13.41 22.05
N ASP A 70 13.98 12.47 22.50
CA ASP A 70 15.39 12.36 22.11
C ASP A 70 15.64 11.22 21.11
N GLU A 71 14.61 10.75 20.40
CA GLU A 71 14.75 9.71 19.38
C GLU A 71 15.58 10.23 18.19
N ALA A 72 16.78 9.68 18.01
CA ALA A 72 17.61 9.98 16.84
C ALA A 72 16.96 9.42 15.58
N ILE A 73 16.86 10.25 14.54
CA ILE A 73 16.28 9.87 13.24
C ILE A 73 17.42 9.60 12.27
N ASP A 74 17.76 8.32 12.16
CA ASP A 74 18.86 7.81 11.36
C ASP A 74 18.49 6.48 10.70
N LEU A 75 19.46 5.75 10.16
CA LEU A 75 19.23 4.42 9.60
C LEU A 75 18.65 3.43 10.64
N ASN A 76 19.08 3.49 11.90
CA ASN A 76 18.62 2.60 12.96
C ASN A 76 17.16 2.84 13.31
N PHE A 77 16.71 4.09 13.29
CA PHE A 77 15.29 4.45 13.42
C PHE A 77 14.44 3.69 12.39
N PHE A 78 14.78 3.80 11.10
CA PHE A 78 14.02 3.12 10.04
C PHE A 78 14.13 1.60 10.14
N ARG A 79 15.32 1.05 10.46
CA ARG A 79 15.49 -0.39 10.68
C ARG A 79 14.54 -0.91 11.75
N ARG A 80 14.44 -0.22 12.89
CA ARG A 80 13.56 -0.61 13.99
C ARG A 80 12.09 -0.55 13.58
N ARG A 81 11.62 0.58 13.03
CA ARG A 81 10.21 0.74 12.61
C ARG A 81 9.79 -0.28 11.55
N ILE A 82 10.65 -0.53 10.56
CA ILE A 82 10.40 -1.55 9.53
C ILE A 82 10.38 -2.95 10.13
N SER A 83 11.28 -3.26 11.07
CA SER A 83 11.32 -4.55 11.76
C SER A 83 10.06 -4.79 12.60
N GLU A 84 9.60 -3.78 13.33
CA GLU A 84 8.35 -3.80 14.09
C GLU A 84 7.15 -4.08 13.19
N ALA A 85 6.99 -3.30 12.11
CA ALA A 85 5.91 -3.48 11.15
C ALA A 85 5.95 -4.87 10.48
N LEU A 86 7.14 -5.33 10.07
CA LEU A 86 7.33 -6.67 9.50
C LEU A 86 6.96 -7.77 10.51
N SER A 87 7.33 -7.62 11.78
CA SER A 87 7.03 -8.63 12.81
C SER A 87 5.53 -8.88 12.97
N ILE A 88 4.71 -7.83 12.86
CA ILE A 88 3.25 -7.91 12.89
C ILE A 88 2.75 -8.73 11.70
N ARG A 89 3.27 -8.48 10.49
CA ARG A 89 2.84 -9.21 9.28
C ARG A 89 3.30 -10.66 9.30
N LYS A 90 4.51 -10.93 9.78
CA LYS A 90 4.99 -12.30 10.03
C LYS A 90 4.06 -13.05 10.97
N LYS A 91 3.59 -12.38 12.04
CA LYS A 91 2.71 -12.99 13.05
C LYS A 91 1.31 -13.30 12.52
N TYR A 92 0.70 -12.37 11.79
CA TYR A 92 -0.73 -12.45 11.45
C TYR A 92 -1.04 -12.73 9.98
N VAL A 93 -0.11 -12.47 9.06
CA VAL A 93 -0.34 -12.60 7.60
C VAL A 93 0.42 -13.79 7.02
N GLU A 94 1.73 -13.88 7.24
CA GLU A 94 2.55 -14.93 6.60
C GLU A 94 2.14 -16.35 6.99
N LYS A 95 1.64 -16.53 8.22
CA LYS A 95 1.16 -17.83 8.71
C LYS A 95 0.06 -18.45 7.83
N GLY A 96 -0.69 -17.63 7.08
CA GLY A 96 -1.69 -18.10 6.11
C GLY A 96 -1.11 -18.60 4.79
N ASN A 97 0.17 -18.98 4.73
CA ASN A 97 0.89 -19.30 3.50
C ASN A 97 0.79 -18.14 2.48
N THR A 98 0.99 -16.92 2.96
CA THR A 98 0.87 -15.68 2.18
C THR A 98 2.22 -14.98 2.12
N ASN A 99 2.76 -14.76 0.93
CA ASN A 99 4.04 -14.07 0.74
C ASN A 99 3.89 -12.72 0.01
N ALA A 100 2.66 -12.30 -0.29
CA ALA A 100 2.34 -10.97 -0.79
C ALA A 100 1.43 -10.22 0.18
N TYR A 101 1.88 -9.05 0.65
CA TYR A 101 1.17 -8.23 1.64
C TYR A 101 1.81 -6.85 1.81
N ARG A 102 1.06 -5.90 2.38
CA ARG A 102 1.57 -4.60 2.77
C ARG A 102 2.42 -4.69 4.04
N VAL A 103 3.72 -4.42 3.90
CA VAL A 103 4.67 -4.38 5.01
C VAL A 103 4.49 -3.09 5.81
N ILE A 104 4.52 -1.94 5.13
CA ILE A 104 4.38 -0.61 5.74
C ILE A 104 3.13 0.08 5.18
N ASN A 105 2.25 0.54 6.07
CA ASN A 105 1.03 1.26 5.77
C ASN A 105 1.03 2.67 6.39
N SER A 106 2.03 3.46 6.00
CA SER A 106 2.15 4.89 6.33
C SER A 106 2.06 5.15 7.85
N GLU A 107 1.17 6.04 8.28
CA GLU A 107 0.96 6.41 9.69
C GLU A 107 0.63 5.20 10.59
N GLY A 108 -0.03 4.17 10.02
CA GLY A 108 -0.38 2.96 10.77
C GLY A 108 0.82 2.15 11.26
N ASP A 109 1.99 2.39 10.68
CA ASP A 109 3.27 1.77 11.06
C ASP A 109 4.31 2.81 11.50
N PHE A 110 3.87 4.00 11.92
CA PHE A 110 4.74 5.10 12.39
C PHE A 110 5.80 5.54 11.36
N LEU A 111 5.52 5.36 10.07
CA LEU A 111 6.32 5.85 8.94
C LEU A 111 5.43 6.66 7.99
N PRO A 112 4.93 7.84 8.43
CA PRO A 112 3.98 8.62 7.64
C PRO A 112 4.52 8.94 6.24
N GLY A 113 3.68 8.76 5.22
CA GLY A 113 4.06 8.97 3.83
C GLY A 113 4.85 7.84 3.18
N LEU A 114 5.11 6.73 3.87
CA LEU A 114 5.74 5.55 3.29
C LEU A 114 4.73 4.41 3.13
N VAL A 115 4.62 3.85 1.93
CA VAL A 115 3.95 2.57 1.69
C VAL A 115 4.95 1.58 1.13
N VAL A 116 4.95 0.35 1.65
CA VAL A 116 5.78 -0.73 1.14
C VAL A 116 4.93 -1.99 1.01
N ASP A 117 4.74 -2.44 -0.23
CA ASP A 117 4.09 -3.71 -0.55
C ASP A 117 5.15 -4.76 -0.90
N LYS A 118 5.02 -5.96 -0.35
CA LYS A 118 5.88 -7.11 -0.63
C LYS A 118 5.17 -8.05 -1.58
N TYR A 119 5.89 -8.50 -2.60
CA TYR A 119 5.45 -9.48 -3.59
C TYR A 119 6.51 -10.57 -3.71
N GLY A 120 6.34 -11.67 -2.95
CA GLY A 120 7.35 -12.73 -2.89
C GLY A 120 8.67 -12.19 -2.33
N GLU A 121 9.72 -12.18 -3.16
CA GLU A 121 11.06 -11.70 -2.82
C GLU A 121 11.32 -10.24 -3.23
N TYR A 122 10.31 -9.53 -3.75
CA TYR A 122 10.44 -8.16 -4.25
C TYR A 122 9.60 -7.19 -3.43
N LEU A 123 9.98 -5.92 -3.43
CA LEU A 123 9.23 -4.83 -2.81
C LEU A 123 8.81 -3.80 -3.84
N VAL A 124 7.63 -3.23 -3.63
CA VAL A 124 7.17 -1.99 -4.26
C VAL A 124 7.07 -0.93 -3.18
N VAL A 125 7.74 0.21 -3.39
CA VAL A 125 7.73 1.34 -2.45
C VAL A 125 7.00 2.53 -3.06
N GLN A 126 6.33 3.29 -2.21
CA GLN A 126 5.75 4.58 -2.57
C GLN A 126 6.09 5.62 -1.50
N PHE A 127 6.66 6.74 -1.95
CA PHE A 127 6.96 7.91 -1.14
C PHE A 127 5.88 8.96 -1.39
N HIS A 128 4.82 8.96 -0.58
CA HIS A 128 3.64 9.82 -0.76
C HIS A 128 3.84 11.26 -0.28
N THR A 129 4.99 11.56 0.33
CA THR A 129 5.27 12.90 0.86
C THR A 129 6.72 13.29 0.60
N LYS A 130 6.95 14.59 0.34
CA LYS A 130 8.31 15.14 0.20
C LYS A 130 9.16 14.93 1.45
N GLY A 131 8.55 14.95 2.63
CA GLY A 131 9.31 14.73 3.85
C GLY A 131 9.76 13.29 4.06
N MET A 132 8.99 12.28 3.63
CA MET A 132 9.48 10.90 3.62
C MET A 132 10.48 10.65 2.48
N GLU A 133 10.29 11.31 1.33
CA GLU A 133 11.24 11.28 0.20
C GLU A 133 12.65 11.73 0.60
N TYR A 134 12.77 12.74 1.47
CA TYR A 134 14.06 13.18 2.02
C TYR A 134 14.85 12.02 2.67
N TRP A 135 14.15 11.11 3.34
CA TRP A 135 14.73 9.96 4.04
C TRP A 135 14.90 8.71 3.16
N ARG A 136 14.65 8.82 1.86
CA ARG A 136 14.72 7.71 0.89
C ARG A 136 15.96 6.83 1.07
N LYS A 137 17.15 7.44 1.17
CA LYS A 137 18.40 6.66 1.28
C LYS A 137 18.37 5.75 2.52
N ASN A 138 18.02 6.30 3.68
CA ASN A 138 17.92 5.54 4.93
C ASN A 138 16.81 4.48 4.86
N VAL A 139 15.65 4.80 4.29
CA VAL A 139 14.54 3.86 4.11
C VAL A 139 14.95 2.68 3.23
N ILE A 140 15.53 2.95 2.05
CA ILE A 140 15.94 1.90 1.10
C ILE A 140 17.04 1.03 1.72
N SER A 141 18.04 1.61 2.38
CA SER A 141 19.07 0.85 3.10
C SER A 141 18.46 -0.03 4.21
N ALA A 142 17.53 0.51 5.01
CA ALA A 142 16.86 -0.26 6.05
C ALA A 142 16.01 -1.42 5.49
N LEU A 143 15.29 -1.21 4.38
CA LEU A 143 14.53 -2.26 3.70
C LEU A 143 15.45 -3.39 3.20
N MET A 144 16.61 -3.03 2.63
CA MET A 144 17.61 -4.00 2.17
C MET A 144 18.20 -4.82 3.33
N GLU A 145 18.43 -4.20 4.49
CA GLU A 145 19.01 -4.91 5.65
C GLU A 145 17.99 -5.80 6.38
N VAL A 146 16.76 -5.30 6.56
CA VAL A 146 15.72 -5.96 7.37
C VAL A 146 14.98 -7.02 6.58
N ILE A 147 14.54 -6.69 5.35
CA ILE A 147 13.70 -7.58 4.54
C ILE A 147 14.55 -8.43 3.58
N ARG A 148 15.70 -7.90 3.14
CA ARG A 148 16.62 -8.53 2.19
C ARG A 148 15.94 -8.97 0.88
N PRO A 149 15.23 -8.07 0.19
CA PRO A 149 14.57 -8.41 -1.07
C PRO A 149 15.59 -8.60 -2.21
N LYS A 150 15.20 -9.34 -3.25
CA LYS A 150 15.96 -9.45 -4.50
C LYS A 150 15.90 -8.18 -5.35
N GLY A 151 14.88 -7.35 -5.15
CA GLY A 151 14.78 -6.05 -5.80
C GLY A 151 13.69 -5.16 -5.21
N ILE A 152 13.83 -3.87 -5.47
CA ILE A 152 12.90 -2.82 -5.05
C ILE A 152 12.50 -2.01 -6.28
N TYR A 153 11.20 -1.81 -6.46
CA TYR A 153 10.60 -1.00 -7.51
C TYR A 153 9.83 0.17 -6.88
N GLU A 154 9.89 1.34 -7.48
CA GLU A 154 9.16 2.51 -7.02
C GLU A 154 7.90 2.72 -7.84
N ARG A 155 6.81 3.06 -7.16
CA ARG A 155 5.55 3.55 -7.76
C ARG A 155 5.00 4.73 -6.99
N SER A 156 5.76 5.81 -6.95
CA SER A 156 5.34 7.02 -6.26
C SER A 156 4.62 7.95 -7.22
N GLU A 157 3.43 8.36 -6.84
CA GLU A 157 2.77 9.55 -7.40
C GLU A 157 3.10 10.69 -6.45
N ILE A 158 4.20 11.41 -6.71
CA ILE A 158 4.61 12.51 -5.86
C ILE A 158 3.94 13.76 -6.41
N TYR A 159 2.97 14.32 -5.70
CA TYR A 159 2.45 15.64 -6.04
C TYR A 159 3.58 16.68 -5.93
N SER A 160 4.02 17.21 -7.07
CA SER A 160 5.18 18.09 -7.18
C SER A 160 4.78 19.52 -7.54
N THR A 161 5.60 20.41 -6.99
CA THR A 161 5.71 21.88 -7.15
C THR A 161 4.50 22.80 -6.95
N LEU A 162 4.85 24.10 -6.84
CA LEU A 162 4.00 25.29 -6.72
C LEU A 162 2.84 25.35 -7.75
N ASP A 163 2.91 24.54 -8.80
CA ASP A 163 1.94 24.46 -9.90
C ASP A 163 0.98 23.26 -9.79
N GLY A 164 1.16 22.38 -8.78
CA GLY A 164 0.25 21.29 -8.45
C GLY A 164 0.27 20.07 -9.37
N LYS A 165 1.32 19.86 -10.19
CA LYS A 165 1.39 18.71 -11.11
C LYS A 165 2.10 17.50 -10.47
N PRO A 166 1.51 16.29 -10.50
CA PRO A 166 2.17 15.10 -10.01
C PRO A 166 3.39 14.74 -10.87
N GLU A 167 4.52 14.52 -10.23
CA GLU A 167 5.69 13.87 -10.81
C GLU A 167 5.58 12.37 -10.49
N GLU A 168 5.40 11.58 -11.54
CA GLU A 168 5.35 10.13 -11.42
C GLU A 168 6.77 9.57 -11.39
N LYS A 169 7.16 8.98 -10.26
CA LYS A 169 8.39 8.19 -10.16
C LYS A 169 8.03 6.71 -10.25
N ASN A 170 8.35 6.13 -11.39
CA ASN A 170 8.03 4.74 -11.69
C ASN A 170 9.26 4.02 -12.26
N GLY A 171 9.84 3.08 -11.51
CA GLY A 171 11.05 2.42 -11.97
C GLY A 171 11.79 1.57 -10.94
N PRO A 172 12.74 0.74 -11.38
CA PRO A 172 13.57 -0.06 -10.47
C PRO A 172 14.53 0.83 -9.68
N ILE A 173 14.60 0.60 -8.36
CA ILE A 173 15.60 1.22 -7.47
C ILE A 173 16.77 0.26 -7.23
N VAL A 174 16.47 -1.01 -6.93
CA VAL A 174 17.47 -2.03 -6.57
C VAL A 174 17.18 -3.32 -7.32
N GLY A 175 18.24 -3.96 -7.81
CA GLY A 175 18.17 -5.28 -8.42
C GLY A 175 17.42 -5.32 -9.75
N LYS A 176 17.29 -6.52 -10.31
CA LYS A 176 16.54 -6.76 -11.55
C LYS A 176 15.10 -7.16 -11.23
N ILE A 177 14.15 -6.42 -11.76
CA ILE A 177 12.72 -6.65 -11.55
C ILE A 177 12.16 -7.49 -12.70
N PRO A 178 11.61 -8.70 -12.43
CA PRO A 178 10.96 -9.51 -13.46
C PRO A 178 9.68 -8.84 -13.94
N ASP A 179 9.18 -9.24 -15.11
CA ASP A 179 7.93 -8.66 -15.67
C ASP A 179 6.70 -9.14 -14.89
N LEU A 180 6.66 -10.42 -14.53
CA LEU A 180 5.64 -11.00 -13.66
C LEU A 180 6.29 -11.63 -12.44
N ILE A 181 5.72 -11.35 -11.28
CA ILE A 181 6.13 -11.95 -10.00
C ILE A 181 5.06 -12.96 -9.59
N LYS A 182 5.45 -14.23 -9.45
CA LYS A 182 4.60 -15.23 -8.84
C LYS A 182 4.59 -15.03 -7.31
N VAL A 183 3.41 -14.85 -6.75
CA VAL A 183 3.17 -14.70 -5.32
C VAL A 183 2.12 -15.69 -4.84
N LYS A 184 2.00 -15.80 -3.52
CA LYS A 184 1.02 -16.64 -2.85
C LYS A 184 0.20 -15.83 -1.85
N GLU A 185 -1.11 -16.07 -1.84
CA GLU A 185 -2.07 -15.48 -0.90
C GLU A 185 -3.08 -16.55 -0.47
N ASN A 186 -3.17 -16.83 0.84
CA ASN A 186 -4.03 -17.87 1.42
C ASN A 186 -3.90 -19.24 0.72
N GLY A 187 -2.67 -19.64 0.40
CA GLY A 187 -2.36 -20.88 -0.31
C GLY A 187 -2.43 -20.79 -1.84
N LEU A 188 -3.16 -19.82 -2.40
CA LEU A 188 -3.38 -19.65 -3.83
C LEU A 188 -2.25 -18.85 -4.49
N ASP A 189 -1.92 -19.21 -5.72
CA ASP A 189 -0.88 -18.56 -6.50
C ASP A 189 -1.45 -17.45 -7.39
N PHE A 190 -0.70 -16.35 -7.55
CA PHE A 190 -1.04 -15.24 -8.42
C PHE A 190 0.20 -14.72 -9.15
N LEU A 191 0.03 -14.30 -10.40
CA LEU A 191 0.99 -13.52 -11.16
C LEU A 191 0.68 -12.03 -10.99
N VAL A 192 1.68 -11.26 -10.62
CA VAL A 192 1.56 -9.83 -10.37
C VAL A 192 2.51 -9.07 -11.29
N ASP A 193 1.95 -8.17 -12.10
CA ASP A 193 2.72 -7.17 -12.85
C ASP A 193 2.84 -5.90 -12.01
N ILE A 194 3.98 -5.71 -11.35
CA ILE A 194 4.20 -4.52 -10.54
C ILE A 194 4.54 -3.30 -11.39
N LYS A 195 4.98 -3.45 -12.64
CA LYS A 195 5.41 -2.35 -13.52
C LYS A 195 4.22 -1.65 -14.17
N ARG A 196 3.24 -2.42 -14.64
CA ARG A 196 2.08 -1.95 -15.42
C ARG A 196 0.75 -2.14 -14.70
N GLY A 197 0.69 -2.98 -13.66
CA GLY A 197 -0.56 -3.26 -12.95
C GLY A 197 -1.15 -2.04 -12.24
N GLN A 198 -2.40 -2.14 -11.77
CA GLN A 198 -3.02 -1.06 -11.01
C GLN A 198 -2.41 -0.93 -9.60
N LYS A 199 -2.45 0.29 -9.02
CA LYS A 199 -1.86 0.63 -7.70
C LYS A 199 -0.37 0.29 -7.61
N THR A 200 -0.02 -0.80 -6.94
CA THR A 200 1.34 -1.32 -6.76
C THR A 200 1.54 -2.66 -7.49
N GLY A 201 0.52 -3.13 -8.22
CA GLY A 201 0.52 -4.36 -9.03
C GLY A 201 -0.66 -5.28 -8.71
N PHE A 202 -1.14 -5.29 -7.46
CA PHE A 202 -2.25 -6.14 -7.02
C PHE A 202 -2.97 -5.55 -5.80
N PHE A 203 -4.28 -5.77 -5.71
CA PHE A 203 -5.11 -5.28 -4.60
C PHE A 203 -4.96 -6.16 -3.35
N LEU A 204 -3.91 -5.92 -2.56
CA LEU A 204 -3.60 -6.65 -1.32
C LEU A 204 -4.62 -6.40 -0.20
N ASP A 205 -5.28 -5.24 -0.23
CA ASP A 205 -6.37 -4.84 0.68
C ASP A 205 -7.63 -5.72 0.57
N GLN A 206 -7.79 -6.42 -0.56
CA GLN A 206 -8.93 -7.29 -0.84
C GLN A 206 -8.73 -8.74 -0.39
N ARG A 207 -7.57 -9.11 0.18
CA ARG A 207 -7.24 -10.50 0.58
C ARG A 207 -8.35 -11.17 1.40
N ASP A 208 -8.79 -10.52 2.47
CA ASP A 208 -9.71 -11.14 3.41
C ASP A 208 -11.14 -11.21 2.83
N LYS A 209 -11.50 -10.28 1.94
CA LYS A 209 -12.76 -10.29 1.18
C LYS A 209 -12.76 -11.41 0.14
N ARG A 210 -11.66 -11.59 -0.60
CA ARG A 210 -11.46 -12.74 -1.49
C ARG A 210 -11.59 -14.06 -0.74
N ASN A 211 -10.97 -14.16 0.44
CA ASN A 211 -11.09 -15.36 1.27
C ASN A 211 -12.52 -15.61 1.77
N ALA A 212 -13.24 -14.56 2.15
CA ALA A 212 -14.63 -14.67 2.60
C ALA A 212 -15.57 -15.16 1.51
N LEU A 213 -15.33 -14.80 0.23
CA LEU A 213 -16.14 -15.24 -0.92
C LEU A 213 -16.29 -16.77 -0.99
N ARG A 214 -15.24 -17.53 -0.62
CA ARG A 214 -15.23 -19.01 -0.69
C ARG A 214 -16.43 -19.67 0.00
N LYS A 215 -17.01 -19.01 1.01
CA LYS A 215 -18.15 -19.53 1.78
C LYS A 215 -19.47 -19.55 1.01
N TYR A 216 -19.58 -18.79 -0.08
CA TYR A 216 -20.85 -18.53 -0.76
C TYR A 216 -20.96 -19.18 -2.14
N VAL A 217 -19.87 -19.75 -2.65
CA VAL A 217 -19.72 -20.04 -4.08
C VAL A 217 -19.73 -21.54 -4.42
N LYS A 218 -19.95 -22.44 -3.46
CA LYS A 218 -19.90 -23.88 -3.74
C LYS A 218 -21.00 -24.27 -4.74
N GLY A 219 -20.60 -24.77 -5.91
CA GLY A 219 -21.51 -25.13 -7.02
C GLY A 219 -22.12 -23.92 -7.74
N ALA A 220 -21.71 -22.70 -7.40
CA ALA A 220 -22.31 -21.48 -7.94
C ALA A 220 -21.75 -21.12 -9.32
N ARG A 221 -22.60 -20.50 -10.14
CA ARG A 221 -22.24 -19.67 -11.29
C ARG A 221 -22.02 -18.24 -10.81
N VAL A 222 -20.77 -17.79 -10.82
CA VAL A 222 -20.35 -16.52 -10.21
C VAL A 222 -20.11 -15.45 -11.26
N LEU A 223 -20.64 -14.25 -11.04
CA LEU A 223 -20.33 -13.06 -11.83
C LEU A 223 -19.32 -12.17 -11.12
N ASN A 224 -18.15 -11.99 -11.73
CA ASN A 224 -17.08 -11.14 -11.23
C ASN A 224 -16.96 -9.86 -12.08
N CYS A 225 -17.65 -8.81 -11.67
CA CYS A 225 -17.60 -7.49 -12.29
C CYS A 225 -16.34 -6.72 -11.88
N PHE A 226 -15.73 -5.98 -12.82
CA PHE A 226 -14.46 -5.27 -12.62
C PHE A 226 -13.36 -6.24 -12.15
N SER A 227 -13.32 -7.40 -12.82
CA SER A 227 -12.58 -8.58 -12.39
C SER A 227 -11.07 -8.39 -12.27
N TYR A 228 -10.52 -7.39 -12.96
CA TYR A 228 -9.09 -7.16 -13.10
C TYR A 228 -8.35 -8.47 -13.45
N THR A 229 -7.31 -8.83 -12.71
CA THR A 229 -6.50 -10.03 -12.94
C THR A 229 -7.10 -11.30 -12.32
N GLY A 230 -8.42 -11.34 -12.12
CA GLY A 230 -9.16 -12.54 -11.73
C GLY A 230 -9.00 -12.95 -10.27
N GLY A 231 -8.63 -12.02 -9.38
CA GLY A 231 -8.39 -12.32 -7.96
C GLY A 231 -9.57 -13.04 -7.30
N PHE A 232 -10.80 -12.53 -7.48
CA PHE A 232 -12.01 -13.17 -6.96
C PHE A 232 -12.36 -14.46 -7.71
N ALA A 233 -12.09 -14.57 -9.02
CA ALA A 233 -12.32 -15.78 -9.79
C ALA A 233 -11.52 -16.98 -9.25
N VAL A 234 -10.22 -16.79 -8.98
CA VAL A 234 -9.38 -17.86 -8.40
C VAL A 234 -9.92 -18.29 -7.03
N TYR A 235 -10.35 -17.33 -6.20
CA TYR A 235 -10.97 -17.66 -4.91
C TYR A 235 -12.33 -18.31 -5.05
N ALA A 236 -13.12 -17.96 -6.08
CA ALA A 236 -14.40 -18.58 -6.36
C ALA A 236 -14.21 -20.08 -6.66
N PHE A 237 -13.29 -20.44 -7.56
CA PHE A 237 -12.96 -21.83 -7.83
C PHE A 237 -12.38 -22.56 -6.62
N ALA A 238 -11.52 -21.90 -5.84
CA ALA A 238 -11.02 -22.47 -4.59
C ALA A 238 -12.13 -22.72 -3.55
N GLY A 239 -13.24 -21.99 -3.62
CA GLY A 239 -14.47 -22.23 -2.84
C GLY A 239 -15.42 -23.25 -3.46
N GLY A 240 -15.10 -23.79 -4.64
CA GLY A 240 -15.89 -24.80 -5.34
C GLY A 240 -16.93 -24.26 -6.32
N ALA A 241 -16.77 -23.04 -6.84
CA ALA A 241 -17.61 -22.51 -7.91
C ALA A 241 -17.64 -23.45 -9.13
N GLU A 242 -18.80 -23.59 -9.75
CA GLU A 242 -18.96 -24.36 -10.98
C GLU A 242 -18.37 -23.61 -12.18
N SER A 243 -18.63 -22.31 -12.25
CA SER A 243 -18.15 -21.43 -13.32
C SER A 243 -18.03 -19.99 -12.84
N VAL A 244 -17.18 -19.22 -13.53
CA VAL A 244 -16.98 -17.80 -13.25
C VAL A 244 -17.00 -17.02 -14.55
N ILE A 245 -17.78 -15.93 -14.59
CA ILE A 245 -17.78 -14.94 -15.66
C ILE A 245 -17.04 -13.71 -15.16
N ASN A 246 -15.94 -13.34 -15.81
CA ASN A 246 -15.19 -12.14 -15.53
C ASN A 246 -15.57 -11.05 -16.53
N ILE A 247 -15.89 -9.86 -16.03
CA ILE A 247 -16.07 -8.67 -16.87
C ILE A 247 -15.01 -7.64 -16.51
N ASP A 248 -14.27 -7.15 -17.49
CA ASP A 248 -13.31 -6.05 -17.33
C ASP A 248 -13.12 -5.27 -18.63
N THR A 249 -12.66 -4.03 -18.55
CA THR A 249 -12.36 -3.22 -19.74
C THR A 249 -10.99 -3.55 -20.32
N SER A 250 -10.08 -4.13 -19.53
CA SER A 250 -8.72 -4.48 -19.94
C SER A 250 -8.62 -5.92 -20.43
N GLN A 251 -8.24 -6.08 -21.70
CA GLN A 251 -7.97 -7.39 -22.29
C GLN A 251 -6.79 -8.08 -21.60
N ASP A 252 -5.69 -7.35 -21.39
CA ASP A 252 -4.48 -7.86 -20.72
C ASP A 252 -4.80 -8.36 -19.30
N ALA A 253 -5.69 -7.66 -18.57
CA ALA A 253 -6.12 -8.11 -17.24
C ALA A 253 -6.90 -9.43 -17.30
N LEU A 254 -7.82 -9.58 -18.26
CA LEU A 254 -8.58 -10.81 -18.48
C LEU A 254 -7.69 -11.98 -18.90
N GLU A 255 -6.66 -11.73 -19.72
CA GLU A 255 -5.67 -12.75 -20.09
C GLU A 255 -4.87 -13.20 -18.86
N LEU A 256 -4.40 -12.26 -18.05
CA LEU A 256 -3.72 -12.57 -16.79
C LEU A 256 -4.65 -13.27 -15.78
N ALA A 257 -5.95 -12.95 -15.78
CA ALA A 257 -6.95 -13.66 -14.99
C ALA A 257 -7.04 -15.14 -15.38
N LYS A 258 -7.05 -15.44 -16.68
CA LYS A 258 -7.05 -16.82 -17.19
C LYS A 258 -5.79 -17.58 -16.79
N GLU A 259 -4.62 -16.93 -16.89
CA GLU A 259 -3.36 -17.53 -16.44
C GLU A 259 -3.34 -17.77 -14.92
N ASN A 260 -3.91 -16.87 -14.11
CA ASN A 260 -4.04 -17.06 -12.66
C ASN A 260 -4.96 -18.25 -12.31
N VAL A 261 -6.05 -18.46 -13.04
CA VAL A 261 -6.92 -19.64 -12.86
C VAL A 261 -6.14 -20.92 -13.19
N LYS A 262 -5.47 -20.95 -14.34
CA LYS A 262 -4.64 -22.08 -14.78
C LYS A 262 -3.50 -22.39 -13.80
N LEU A 263 -2.85 -21.36 -13.26
CA LEU A 263 -1.74 -21.47 -12.32
C LEU A 263 -2.12 -22.24 -11.05
N ASN A 264 -3.40 -22.20 -10.66
CA ASN A 264 -3.94 -22.92 -9.51
C ASN A 264 -4.54 -24.28 -9.87
N GLY A 265 -4.37 -24.76 -11.11
CA GLY A 265 -4.86 -26.05 -11.57
C GLY A 265 -6.37 -26.09 -11.85
N PHE A 266 -7.03 -24.93 -11.91
CA PHE A 266 -8.45 -24.85 -12.24
C PHE A 266 -8.68 -24.87 -13.75
N LYS A 267 -9.86 -25.38 -14.13
CA LYS A 267 -10.31 -25.57 -15.51
C LYS A 267 -10.65 -24.25 -16.17
N THR A 268 -9.82 -23.79 -17.11
CA THR A 268 -10.03 -22.50 -17.80
C THR A 268 -11.27 -22.49 -18.70
N GLU A 269 -11.78 -23.65 -19.10
CA GLU A 269 -13.04 -23.80 -19.84
C GLU A 269 -14.28 -23.47 -19.00
N LYS A 270 -14.14 -23.41 -17.68
CA LYS A 270 -15.19 -22.94 -16.75
C LYS A 270 -15.12 -21.43 -16.49
N VAL A 271 -14.25 -20.73 -17.21
CA VAL A 271 -14.11 -19.27 -17.14
C VAL A 271 -14.55 -18.65 -18.45
N GLU A 272 -15.49 -17.72 -18.36
CA GLU A 272 -15.81 -16.81 -19.44
C GLU A 272 -15.21 -15.44 -19.13
N ASN A 273 -14.52 -14.84 -20.10
CA ASN A 273 -13.95 -13.51 -19.97
C ASN A 273 -14.61 -12.58 -21.00
N ILE A 274 -15.32 -11.57 -20.52
CA ILE A 274 -16.02 -10.59 -21.34
C ILE A 274 -15.29 -9.26 -21.24
N LYS A 275 -14.70 -8.81 -22.34
CA LYS A 275 -14.13 -7.47 -22.43
C LYS A 275 -15.23 -6.45 -22.66
N GLY A 276 -15.43 -5.53 -21.74
CA GLY A 276 -16.42 -4.47 -21.91
C GLY A 276 -16.57 -3.55 -20.71
N ASP A 277 -17.28 -2.45 -20.93
CA ASP A 277 -17.80 -1.66 -19.81
C ASP A 277 -18.84 -2.48 -19.07
N VAL A 278 -18.63 -2.67 -17.76
CA VAL A 278 -19.46 -3.55 -16.93
C VAL A 278 -20.93 -3.17 -17.01
N LYS A 279 -21.26 -1.87 -16.95
CA LYS A 279 -22.67 -1.45 -16.98
C LYS A 279 -23.31 -1.81 -18.31
N LYS A 280 -22.62 -1.56 -19.42
CA LYS A 280 -23.12 -1.91 -20.76
C LYS A 280 -23.36 -3.41 -20.90
N VAL A 281 -22.40 -4.24 -20.48
CA VAL A 281 -22.52 -5.70 -20.54
C VAL A 281 -23.74 -6.17 -19.73
N LEU A 282 -23.86 -5.72 -18.47
CA LEU A 282 -24.97 -6.08 -17.60
C LEU A 282 -26.34 -5.67 -18.16
N THR A 283 -26.44 -4.52 -18.83
CA THR A 283 -27.71 -4.08 -19.45
C THR A 283 -28.03 -4.78 -20.78
N SER A 284 -27.06 -5.48 -21.37
CA SER A 284 -27.20 -6.11 -22.70
C SER A 284 -27.55 -7.61 -22.63
N GLN A 285 -27.56 -8.18 -21.43
CA GLN A 285 -27.79 -9.60 -21.19
C GLN A 285 -28.97 -9.76 -20.22
N ASP A 286 -29.81 -10.76 -20.47
CA ASP A 286 -30.86 -11.19 -19.56
C ASP A 286 -30.46 -12.53 -18.94
N GLU A 287 -29.41 -12.48 -18.12
CA GLU A 287 -28.81 -13.64 -17.46
C GLU A 287 -28.91 -13.52 -15.94
N SER A 288 -29.01 -14.67 -15.28
CA SER A 288 -28.94 -14.78 -13.82
C SER A 288 -27.68 -15.54 -13.39
N TYR A 289 -27.20 -15.16 -12.20
CA TYR A 289 -26.01 -15.70 -11.56
C TYR A 289 -26.34 -15.95 -10.08
N ASP A 290 -25.67 -16.92 -9.47
CA ASP A 290 -25.92 -17.30 -8.08
C ASP A 290 -25.22 -16.34 -7.10
N VAL A 291 -24.07 -15.78 -7.50
CA VAL A 291 -23.23 -14.86 -6.71
C VAL A 291 -22.67 -13.75 -7.58
#